data_AF-A0A317EZY7-F1
#
_entry.id   AF-A0A317EZY7-F1
#
_cell.length_a   1.000
_cell.length_b   1.000
_cell.length_c   1.000
_cell.angle_alpha   90.00
_cell.angle_beta   90.00
_cell.angle_gamma   90.00
#
_symmetry.space_group_name_H-M   'P 1'
#
loop_
_entity.id
_entity.type
_entity.pdbx_description
1 polymer ?
#
loop_
_entity_poly.entity_id
_entity_poly.type
_entity_poly.pdbx_seq_one_letter_code
_entity_poly.pdbx_strand_id
1 'polypeptide(L)'
;MEMLMFVLVLILFFAPYLVVPIALGYRNINRSKMNVGFPFLTTALILFIWPFAFFWFSEITAPYDKPRNCYTGEAGFIVLNVVFLIPISLLIQFIGIKVLKHNNVRITS
;
A
#
# COMPACT_ATOMS: atom_id res chain seq x y z
N MET A 1 20.66 -0.30 -18.76
CA MET A 1 19.68 -1.30 -18.27
C MET A 1 19.43 -1.19 -16.78
N GLU A 2 20.46 -0.95 -15.96
CA GLU A 2 20.34 -0.87 -14.49
C GLU A 2 19.38 0.22 -13.99
N MET A 3 19.40 1.42 -14.60
CA MET A 3 18.49 2.51 -14.23
C MET A 3 17.00 2.16 -14.45
N LEU A 4 16.69 1.43 -15.52
CA LEU A 4 15.32 1.05 -15.85
C LEU A 4 14.80 -0.04 -14.90
N MET A 5 15.68 -0.95 -14.50
CA MET A 5 15.38 -1.97 -13.50
C MET A 5 15.13 -1.36 -12.12
N PHE A 6 15.93 -0.37 -11.74
CA PHE A 6 15.75 0.38 -10.48
C PHE A 6 14.41 1.10 -10.42
N VAL A 7 14.02 1.77 -11.52
CA VAL A 7 12.73 2.46 -11.61
C VAL A 7 11.56 1.47 -11.53
N LEU A 8 11.65 0.31 -12.18
CA LEU A 8 10.63 -0.74 -12.10
C LEU A 8 10.45 -1.27 -10.68
N VAL A 9 11.54 -1.51 -9.96
CA VAL A 9 11.50 -1.97 -8.57
C VAL A 9 10.85 -0.92 -7.67
N LEU A 10 11.16 0.36 -7.85
CA LEU A 10 10.51 1.46 -7.15
C LEU A 10 9.00 1.51 -7.40
N ILE A 11 8.57 1.37 -8.66
CA ILE A 11 7.15 1.38 -9.02
C ILE A 11 6.43 0.21 -8.38
N LEU A 12 6.98 -1.01 -8.48
CA LEU A 12 6.40 -2.20 -7.86
C LEU A 12 6.32 -2.06 -6.34
N PHE A 13 7.33 -1.44 -5.73
CA PHE A 13 7.35 -1.19 -4.29
C PHE A 13 6.25 -0.22 -3.85
N PHE A 14 6.06 0.89 -4.54
CA PHE A 14 5.08 1.92 -4.16
C PHE A 14 3.65 1.66 -4.67
N ALA A 15 3.49 0.83 -5.71
CA ALA A 15 2.20 0.58 -6.35
C ALA A 15 1.07 0.16 -5.38
N PRO A 16 1.26 -0.77 -4.43
CA PRO A 16 0.17 -1.16 -3.53
C PRO A 16 -0.32 -0.02 -2.65
N TYR A 17 0.58 0.88 -2.22
CA TYR A 17 0.24 2.05 -1.39
C TYR A 17 -0.66 3.06 -2.10
N LEU A 18 -0.73 3.00 -3.43
CA LEU A 18 -1.64 3.82 -4.24
C LEU A 18 -2.84 3.02 -4.75
N VAL A 19 -2.63 1.81 -5.27
CA VAL A 19 -3.67 1.03 -5.95
C VAL A 19 -4.67 0.44 -4.96
N VAL A 20 -4.21 -0.14 -3.85
CA VAL A 20 -5.06 -0.80 -2.84
C VAL A 20 -6.06 0.17 -2.20
N PRO A 21 -5.67 1.35 -1.66
CA PRO A 21 -6.62 2.27 -1.05
C PRO A 21 -7.66 2.79 -2.06
N ILE A 22 -7.24 3.03 -3.31
CA ILE A 22 -8.13 3.49 -4.39
C ILE A 22 -9.13 2.39 -4.74
N ALA A 23 -8.68 1.18 -5.05
CA ALA A 23 -9.55 0.08 -5.47
C ALA A 23 -10.57 -0.29 -4.38
N LEU A 24 -10.13 -0.39 -3.13
CA LEU A 24 -11.02 -0.68 -2.00
C LEU A 24 -11.93 0.51 -1.66
N GLY A 25 -11.45 1.75 -1.82
CA GLY A 25 -12.24 2.95 -1.65
C GLY A 25 -13.40 3.04 -2.65
N TYR A 26 -13.11 2.85 -3.95
CA TYR A 26 -14.13 2.79 -5.01
C TYR A 26 -15.15 1.68 -4.79
N ARG A 27 -14.67 0.48 -4.44
CA ARG A 27 -15.56 -0.66 -4.14
C ARG A 27 -16.53 -0.35 -2.99
N ASN A 28 -16.07 0.39 -1.99
CA ASN A 28 -16.90 0.75 -0.85
C ASN A 28 -17.99 1.77 -1.20
N ILE A 29 -17.68 2.76 -2.05
CA ILE A 29 -18.67 3.76 -2.48
C ILE A 29 -19.84 3.11 -3.22
N ASN A 30 -19.58 2.08 -4.03
CA ASN A 30 -20.63 1.33 -4.71
C ASN A 30 -21.46 0.43 -3.77
N ARG A 31 -20.95 0.10 -2.57
CA ARG A 31 -21.68 -0.69 -1.57
C ARG A 31 -22.20 0.23 -0.47
N SER A 32 -23.34 0.86 -0.74
CA SER A 32 -24.13 1.75 0.14
C SER A 32 -24.31 1.29 1.61
N LYS A 33 -24.07 0.01 1.93
CA LYS A 33 -24.30 -0.58 3.27
C LYS A 33 -23.05 -1.11 3.99
N MET A 34 -21.84 -0.95 3.45
CA MET A 34 -20.65 -1.53 4.10
C MET A 34 -20.13 -0.62 5.22
N ASN A 35 -19.91 -1.19 6.41
CA ASN A 35 -19.29 -0.50 7.55
C ASN A 35 -17.96 0.10 7.10
N VAL A 36 -17.84 1.43 7.24
CA VAL A 36 -16.67 2.19 6.78
C VAL A 36 -15.37 1.63 7.38
N GLY A 37 -15.39 1.02 8.56
CA GLY A 37 -14.20 0.43 9.18
C GLY A 37 -13.63 -0.83 8.49
N PHE A 38 -14.45 -1.63 7.80
CA PHE A 38 -14.01 -2.89 7.18
C PHE A 38 -12.98 -2.70 6.05
N PRO A 39 -13.21 -1.83 5.03
CA PRO A 39 -12.22 -1.62 3.96
C PRO A 39 -10.93 -0.96 4.44
N PHE A 40 -10.97 -0.14 5.49
CA PHE A 40 -9.75 0.42 6.10
C PHE A 40 -8.92 -0.66 6.77
N LEU A 41 -9.56 -1.56 7.52
CA LEU A 41 -8.88 -2.70 8.14
C LEU A 41 -8.25 -3.60 7.08
N THR A 42 -8.97 -3.89 6.00
CA THR A 42 -8.44 -4.69 4.88
C THR A 42 -7.27 -3.99 4.19
N THR A 43 -7.36 -2.68 3.95
CA THR A 43 -6.27 -1.89 3.35
C THR A 43 -5.03 -1.91 4.25
N ALA A 44 -5.21 -1.67 5.55
CA ALA A 44 -4.12 -1.71 6.53
C ALA A 44 -3.44 -3.08 6.56
N LEU A 45 -4.21 -4.19 6.57
CA LEU A 45 -3.67 -5.55 6.56
C LEU A 45 -2.87 -5.86 5.30
N ILE A 46 -3.38 -5.52 4.12
CA ILE A 46 -2.68 -5.77 2.85
C ILE A 46 -1.36 -5.00 2.81
N LEU A 47 -1.38 -3.73 3.20
CA LEU A 47 -0.18 -2.88 3.18
C LEU A 47 0.82 -3.24 4.29
N PHE A 48 0.35 -3.83 5.38
CA PHE A 48 1.20 -4.36 6.44
C PHE A 48 1.93 -5.63 6.00
N ILE A 49 1.27 -6.52 5.26
CA ILE A 49 1.87 -7.77 4.77
C ILE A 49 2.83 -7.50 3.60
N TRP A 50 2.56 -6.47 2.78
CA TRP A 50 3.36 -6.12 1.61
C TRP A 50 4.88 -6.07 1.82
N PRO A 51 5.42 -5.33 2.82
CA PRO A 51 6.85 -5.25 3.03
C PRO A 51 7.50 -6.61 3.34
N PHE A 52 6.80 -7.48 4.09
CA PHE A 52 7.28 -8.83 4.39
C PHE A 52 7.28 -9.71 3.14
N ALA A 53 6.23 -9.64 2.32
CA ALA A 53 6.16 -10.37 1.06
C ALA A 53 7.26 -9.90 0.08
N PHE A 54 7.50 -8.59 -0.01
CA PHE A 54 8.53 -8.01 -0.86
C PHE A 54 9.93 -8.52 -0.47
N PHE A 55 10.25 -8.53 0.82
CA PHE A 55 11.53 -9.08 1.29
C PHE A 55 11.66 -10.56 1.02
N TRP A 56 10.62 -11.35 1.29
CA TRP A 56 10.60 -12.77 1.01
C TRP A 56 10.87 -13.09 -0.47
N PHE A 57 10.24 -12.33 -1.39
CA PHE A 57 10.52 -12.46 -2.83
C PHE A 57 11.94 -12.02 -3.20
N SER A 58 12.45 -10.97 -2.57
CA SER A 58 13.82 -10.49 -2.81
C SER A 58 14.88 -11.49 -2.34
N GLU A 59 14.61 -12.23 -1.27
CA GLU A 59 15.52 -13.24 -0.71
C GLU A 59 15.55 -14.50 -1.59
N ILE A 60 14.39 -14.93 -2.12
CA ILE A 60 14.32 -16.06 -3.07
C ILE A 60 15.09 -15.76 -4.38
N THR A 61 15.19 -14.49 -4.76
CA THR A 61 15.79 -14.07 -6.03
C THR A 61 17.23 -13.59 -5.91
N ALA A 62 17.78 -13.50 -4.69
CA ALA A 62 19.15 -13.06 -4.47
C ALA A 62 20.18 -14.17 -4.74
N PRO A 63 21.28 -13.89 -5.47
CA PRO A 63 22.39 -14.82 -5.62
C PRO A 63 23.10 -15.05 -4.27
N TYR A 64 23.48 -16.30 -4.00
CA TYR A 64 23.90 -16.84 -2.69
C TYR A 64 25.15 -16.23 -2.01
N ASP A 65 25.79 -15.20 -2.58
CA ASP A 65 27.15 -14.78 -2.18
C ASP A 65 27.25 -13.44 -1.43
N LYS A 66 26.17 -12.89 -0.87
CA LYS A 66 26.25 -11.63 -0.10
C LYS A 66 26.20 -11.86 1.43
N PRO A 67 27.16 -11.29 2.19
CA PRO A 67 27.13 -11.35 3.65
C PRO A 67 25.85 -10.66 4.17
N ARG A 68 25.11 -11.37 5.01
CA ARG A 68 23.87 -10.90 5.66
C ARG A 68 24.16 -9.78 6.67
N ASN A 69 24.40 -8.57 6.18
CA ASN A 69 24.21 -7.35 6.97
C ASN A 69 22.72 -6.98 7.01
N CYS A 70 21.86 -7.97 7.31
CA CYS A 70 20.40 -7.93 7.13
C CYS A 70 19.66 -7.03 8.14
N TYR A 71 20.24 -6.72 9.29
CA TYR A 71 19.46 -6.15 10.40
C TYR A 71 19.14 -4.65 10.28
N THR A 72 19.96 -3.84 9.61
CA THR A 72 19.76 -2.38 9.54
C THR A 72 18.89 -1.93 8.38
N GLY A 73 19.00 -2.58 7.22
CA GLY A 73 18.17 -2.28 6.05
C GLY A 73 16.70 -2.72 6.22
N GLU A 74 16.48 -3.89 6.82
CA GLU A 74 15.14 -4.44 7.05
C GLU A 74 14.37 -3.62 8.10
N ALA A 75 15.03 -3.22 9.18
CA ALA A 75 14.41 -2.39 10.21
C ALA A 75 14.02 -1.00 9.67
N GLY A 76 14.91 -0.35 8.90
CA GLY A 76 14.62 0.94 8.26
C GLY A 76 13.44 0.86 7.29
N PHE A 77 13.35 -0.24 6.55
CA PHE A 77 12.24 -0.49 5.63
C PHE A 77 10.92 -0.76 6.35
N ILE A 78 10.92 -1.58 7.41
CA ILE A 78 9.72 -1.84 8.20
C ILE A 78 9.22 -0.52 8.83
N VAL A 79 10.13 0.30 9.36
CA VAL A 79 9.78 1.62 9.90
C VAL A 79 9.19 2.53 8.82
N LEU A 80 9.81 2.62 7.63
CA LEU A 80 9.28 3.41 6.52
C LEU A 80 7.85 2.98 6.15
N ASN A 81 7.60 1.68 6.06
CA ASN A 81 6.30 1.14 5.68
C ASN A 81 5.24 1.35 6.77
N VAL A 82 5.54 0.96 8.00
CA VAL A 82 4.57 0.96 9.10
C VAL A 82 4.30 2.37 9.62
N VAL A 83 5.32 3.23 9.70
CA VAL A 83 5.19 4.58 10.28
C VAL A 83 4.72 5.61 9.26
N PHE A 84 5.12 5.49 8.00
CA PHE A 84 4.83 6.53 7.00
C PHE A 84 3.87 6.05 5.90
N LEU A 85 4.21 4.96 5.20
CA LEU A 85 3.47 4.59 3.98
C LEU A 85 2.06 4.06 4.26
N ILE A 86 1.89 3.23 5.29
CA ILE A 86 0.56 2.73 5.69
C ILE A 86 -0.35 3.88 6.14
N PRO A 87 0.05 4.77 7.08
CA PRO A 87 -0.78 5.90 7.48
C PRO A 87 -1.13 6.85 6.33
N ILE A 88 -0.18 7.17 5.46
CA ILE A 88 -0.42 8.03 4.28
C ILE A 88 -1.43 7.38 3.34
N SER A 89 -1.29 6.07 3.07
CA SER A 89 -2.21 5.34 2.19
C SER A 89 -3.63 5.30 2.75
N LEU A 90 -3.79 5.09 4.06
CA LEU A 90 -5.09 5.14 4.73
C LEU A 90 -5.68 6.56 4.73
N LEU A 91 -4.84 7.60 4.88
CA LEU A 91 -5.27 9.00 4.80
C LEU A 91 -5.79 9.34 3.40
N ILE A 92 -5.09 8.91 2.35
CA ILE A 92 -5.52 9.05 0.95
C ILE A 92 -6.86 8.35 0.74
N GLN A 93 -7.02 7.13 1.26
CA GLN A 93 -8.28 6.40 1.19
C GLN A 93 -9.43 7.16 1.88
N PHE A 94 -9.17 7.72 3.06
CA PHE A 94 -10.14 8.50 3.81
C PHE A 94 -10.60 9.76 3.08
N ILE A 95 -9.64 10.55 2.58
CA ILE A 95 -9.93 11.78 1.83
C ILE A 95 -10.68 11.41 0.55
N GLY A 96 -10.22 10.40 -0.19
CA GLY A 96 -10.85 9.94 -1.43
C GLY A 96 -12.31 9.51 -1.23
N ILE A 97 -12.59 8.69 -0.21
CA ILE A 97 -13.96 8.27 0.12
C ILE A 97 -14.82 9.48 0.49
N LYS A 98 -14.30 10.42 1.28
CA LYS A 98 -15.04 11.61 1.71
C LYS A 98 -15.41 12.52 0.52
N VAL A 99 -14.46 12.77 -0.39
CA VAL A 99 -14.68 13.58 -1.61
C VAL A 99 -15.68 12.89 -2.54
N LEU A 100 -15.51 11.59 -2.80
CA LEU A 100 -16.39 10.84 -3.70
C LEU A 100 -17.81 10.74 -3.13
N LYS A 101 -17.97 10.53 -1.82
CA LYS A 101 -19.29 10.52 -1.17
C LYS A 101 -19.97 11.89 -1.25
N HIS A 102 -19.23 12.98 -1.00
CA HIS A 102 -19.75 14.34 -1.12
C HIS A 102 -20.25 14.65 -2.54
N ASN A 103 -19.50 14.22 -3.56
CA ASN A 103 -19.88 14.45 -4.96
C ASN A 103 -21.06 13.57 -5.38
N ASN A 104 -21.13 12.32 -4.92
CA ASN A 104 -22.26 11.44 -5.23
C ASN A 104 -23.58 11.99 -4.66
N VAL A 105 -23.58 12.49 -3.43
CA VAL A 105 -24.77 13.13 -2.80
C VAL A 105 -25.24 14.35 -3.60
N ARG A 106 -24.31 15.15 -4.15
CA ARG A 106 -24.61 16.35 -4.93
C ARG A 106 -25.20 16.07 -6.32
N ILE A 107 -24.97 14.87 -6.87
CA ILE A 107 -25.50 14.47 -8.18
C ILE A 107 -26.91 13.87 -8.04
N THR A 108 -27.23 13.31 -6.86
CA THR A 108 -28.53 12.68 -6.58
C THR A 108 -29.56 13.60 -5.91
N SER A 109 -29.22 14.86 -5.61
CA SER A 109 -30.10 15.90 -5.06
C SER A 109 -30.61 16.84 -6.13
#